data_AF-A0AAW2TP96-F1
#
_entry.id   AF-A0AAW2TP96-F1
#
_cell.length_a   1.000
_cell.length_b   1.000
_cell.length_c   1.000
_cell.angle_alpha   90.00
_cell.angle_beta   90.00
_cell.angle_gamma   90.00
#
_symmetry.space_group_name_H-M   'P 1'
#
loop_
_entity.id
_entity.type
_entity.pdbx_description
1 polymer ?
#
loop_
_entity_poly.entity_id
_entity_poly.type
_entity_poly.pdbx_seq_one_letter_code
_entity_poly.pdbx_strand_id
1 'polypeptide(L)' 'ANSNEWLEMTHIWGANWCIIAGPLQGPFSVKLTTLSTGKTLSARDVIPRNWTQSHLHLAPQLQTHK' A
#
# COMPACT_ATOMS: atom_id res chain seq x y z
N ALA A 1 12.93 -3.08 11.05
CA ALA A 1 12.58 -4.08 10.03
C ALA A 1 13.24 -5.43 10.34
N ASN A 2 12.46 -6.51 10.45
CA ASN A 2 12.98 -7.87 10.74
C ASN A 2 13.38 -8.64 9.46
N SER A 3 13.29 -8.01 8.29
CA SER A 3 13.69 -8.58 7.00
C SER A 3 14.53 -7.57 6.22
N ASN A 4 15.52 -8.08 5.50
CA ASN A 4 16.34 -7.32 4.55
C ASN A 4 15.88 -7.53 3.09
N GLU A 5 14.79 -8.26 2.89
CA GLU A 5 14.28 -8.62 1.57
C GLU A 5 13.19 -7.63 1.12
N TRP A 6 13.20 -7.31 -0.17
CA TRP A 6 12.13 -6.56 -0.83
C TRP A 6 11.23 -7.54 -1.55
N LEU A 7 9.96 -7.60 -1.16
CA LEU A 7 8.95 -8.41 -1.86
C LEU A 7 8.30 -7.57 -2.96
N GLU A 8 8.16 -8.16 -4.15
CA GLU A 8 7.46 -7.51 -5.24
C GLU A 8 5.95 -7.44 -4.97
N MET A 9 5.36 -6.29 -5.30
CA MET A 9 3.91 -6.09 -5.21
C MET A 9 3.28 -6.15 -6.60
N THR A 10 2.07 -6.67 -6.68
CA THR A 10 1.27 -6.67 -7.91
C THR A 10 0.60 -5.32 -8.08
N HIS A 11 0.79 -4.67 -9.22
CA HIS A 11 0.03 -3.49 -9.61
C HIS A 11 -1.41 -3.87 -9.95
N ILE A 12 -2.38 -3.12 -9.43
CA ILE A 12 -3.80 -3.37 -9.68
C ILE A 12 -4.37 -2.28 -10.59
N TRP A 13 -4.37 -1.03 -10.13
CA TRP A 13 -4.87 0.12 -10.88
C TRP A 13 -4.31 1.44 -10.32
N GLY A 14 -4.09 2.43 -11.19
CA GLY A 14 -3.61 3.76 -10.77
C GLY A 14 -2.38 3.66 -9.87
N ALA A 15 -2.46 4.23 -8.67
CA ALA A 15 -1.44 4.15 -7.62
C ALA A 15 -1.77 3.10 -6.53
N ASN A 16 -2.32 1.94 -6.93
CA ASN A 16 -2.66 0.85 -6.02
C ASN A 16 -1.88 -0.41 -6.37
N TRP A 17 -1.24 -0.97 -5.35
CA TRP A 17 -0.48 -2.21 -5.41
C TRP A 17 -0.89 -3.10 -4.25
N CYS A 18 -0.88 -4.41 -4.46
CA CYS A 18 -1.14 -5.38 -3.40
C CYS A 18 0.00 -6.39 -3.27
N ILE A 19 0.14 -6.94 -2.08
CA ILE A 19 0.94 -8.14 -1.82
C ILE A 19 0.06 -9.15 -1.10
N ILE A 20 0.09 -10.40 -1.57
CA ILE A 20 -0.58 -11.52 -0.92
C ILE A 20 0.53 -12.43 -0.40
N ALA A 21 0.80 -12.35 0.89
CA ALA A 21 1.82 -13.12 1.58
C ALA A 21 1.42 -13.27 3.06
N GLY A 22 2.08 -14.14 3.82
CA GLY A 22 1.78 -14.21 5.24
C GLY A 22 2.56 -15.23 6.06
N PRO A 23 2.56 -15.08 7.40
CA PRO A 23 2.06 -13.91 8.14
C PRO A 23 2.99 -12.69 8.02
N LEU A 24 2.43 -11.54 7.64
CA LEU A 24 3.19 -10.29 7.48
C LEU A 24 3.27 -9.55 8.82
N GLN A 25 4.49 -9.18 9.25
CA GLN A 25 4.74 -8.52 10.53
C GLN A 25 5.44 -7.17 10.32
N GLY A 26 4.72 -6.08 10.63
CA GLY A 26 5.24 -4.72 10.52
C GLY A 26 6.18 -4.30 11.67
N PRO A 27 6.78 -3.10 11.57
CA PRO A 27 6.51 -2.07 10.55
C PRO A 27 7.07 -2.41 9.16
N PHE A 28 6.39 -1.92 8.10
CA PHE A 28 6.83 -2.13 6.72
C PHE A 28 7.49 -0.90 6.12
N SER A 29 8.49 -1.16 5.28
CA SER A 29 9.15 -0.19 4.42
C SER A 29 8.66 -0.36 2.99
N VAL A 30 8.67 0.71 2.20
CA VAL A 30 8.28 0.67 0.78
C VAL A 30 9.45 1.12 -0.08
N LYS A 31 9.67 0.42 -1.20
CA LYS A 31 10.63 0.81 -2.24
C LYS A 31 9.88 1.03 -3.55
N LEU A 32 10.00 2.22 -4.11
CA LEU A 32 9.37 2.61 -5.37
C LEU A 32 10.46 2.83 -6.42
N THR A 33 10.25 2.25 -7.60
CA THR A 33 11.10 2.50 -8.77
C THR A 33 10.27 3.23 -9.81
N THR A 34 10.73 4.42 -10.21
CA THR A 34 10.13 5.18 -11.32
C THR A 34 10.57 4.53 -12.63
N LEU A 35 9.65 3.89 -13.35
CA LEU A 35 9.98 3.13 -14.56
C LEU A 35 10.55 4.00 -15.69
N SER A 36 10.07 5.24 -15.84
CA SER A 36 10.52 6.14 -16.90
C SER A 36 11.97 6.63 -16.71
N THR A 37 12.46 6.71 -15.48
CA THR A 37 13.81 7.23 -15.17
C THR A 37 14.72 6.20 -14.51
N GLY A 38 14.23 5.00 -14.21
CA GLY A 38 14.94 3.97 -13.44
C GLY A 38 15.31 4.35 -12.00
N LYS A 39 14.81 5.49 -11.49
CA LYS A 39 15.20 5.99 -10.16
C LYS A 39 14.44 5.26 -9.07
N THR A 40 15.14 4.91 -8.00
CA THR A 40 14.55 4.19 -6.85
C THR A 40 14.54 5.08 -5.61
N LEU A 41 13.43 5.08 -4.87
CA LEU A 41 13.27 5.71 -3.57
C LEU A 41 12.81 4.66 -2.55
N SER A 42 13.45 4.62 -1.38
CA SER A 42 13.01 3.78 -0.26
C SER A 42 12.57 4.62 0.93
N ALA A 43 11.40 4.33 1.47
CA ALA A 43 10.91 4.91 2.71
C ALA A 43 10.82 3.82 3.78
N ARG A 44 11.43 4.05 4.94
CA ARG A 44 11.59 3.04 5.99
C ARG A 44 10.51 3.17 7.06
N ASP A 45 9.99 2.01 7.48
CA ASP A 45 9.03 1.87 8.60
C ASP A 45 7.79 2.78 8.50
N VAL A 46 7.35 3.10 7.28
CA VAL A 46 6.24 4.03 6.99
C VAL A 46 4.85 3.42 7.18
N ILE A 47 4.75 2.10 7.26
CA ILE A 47 3.52 1.34 7.50
C ILE A 47 3.61 0.79 8.94
N PRO A 48 2.96 1.42 9.93
CA PRO A 48 3.12 1.03 11.32
C PRO A 48 2.46 -0.33 11.61
N ARG A 49 2.91 -1.00 12.67
CA ARG A 49 2.40 -2.33 13.06
C ARG A 49 0.88 -2.38 13.29
N ASN A 50 0.31 -1.30 13.84
CA ASN A 50 -1.11 -1.23 14.18
C ASN A 50 -1.91 -0.42 13.15
N TRP A 51 -1.47 -0.38 11.89
CA TRP A 51 -2.23 0.32 10.85
C TRP A 51 -3.60 -0.33 10.66
N THR A 52 -4.67 0.45 10.89
CA THR A 52 -6.05 0.10 10.57
C THR A 52 -6.43 0.60 9.18
N GLN A 53 -6.93 -0.28 8.31
CA GLN A 53 -7.44 0.12 7.01
C GLN A 53 -8.67 1.02 7.19
N SER A 54 -8.57 2.28 6.76
CA SER A 54 -9.74 3.17 6.71
C SER A 54 -10.61 2.70 5.54
N HIS A 55 -11.74 2.06 5.85
CA HIS A 55 -12.72 1.69 4.84
C HIS A 55 -13.35 2.97 4.28
N LEU A 56 -13.09 3.27 3.01
CA LEU A 56 -13.82 4.33 2.30
C LEU A 56 -15.25 3.84 2.09
N HIS A 57 -16.16 4.19 3.01
CA HIS A 57 -17.59 4.10 2.76
C HIS A 57 -17.89 5.11 1.65
N LEU A 58 -18.13 4.64 0.43
CA LEU A 58 -18.69 5.47 -0.63
C LEU A 58 -19.93 6.15 -0.04
N ALA A 59 -19.87 7.46 0.12
CA ALA A 59 -21.00 8.24 0.59
C ALA A 59 -22.21 7.87 -0.28
N PRO A 60 -23.37 7.49 0.28
CA PRO A 60 -24.60 7.38 -0.49
C PRO A 60 -25.07 8.80 -0.80
N GLN A 61 -24.36 9.49 -1.70
CA GLN A 61 -24.89 10.65 -2.38
C GLN A 61 -25.73 10.09 -3.52
N LEU A 62 -27.05 10.12 -3.32
CA LEU A 62 -28.17 9.93 -4.26
C LEU A 62 -29.21 8.90 -3.75
N GLN A 63 -29.88 9.22 -2.64
CA GLN A 63 -31.24 8.71 -2.39
C GLN A 63 -32.20 9.92 -2.40
N THR A 64 -32.64 10.23 -3.63
CA THR A 64 -33.92 10.82 -4.03
C THR A 64 -34.70 11.69 -3.04
N HIS A 65 -34.85 12.97 -3.39
CA HIS A 65 -36.05 13.76 -3.06
C HIS A 65 -37.31 13.03 -3.57
N LYS A 66 -38.22 12.69 -2.64
CA LYS A 66 -39.67 12.72 -2.83
C LYS A 66 -40.32 13.22 -1.55
#